data_AF-A0A0D7K9F9-F1
#
_entry.id   AF-A0A0D7K9F9-F1
#
_cell.length_a   1.000
_cell.length_b   1.000
_cell.length_c   1.000
_cell.angle_alpha   90.00
_cell.angle_beta   90.00
_cell.angle_gamma   90.00
#
_symmetry.space_group_name_H-M   'P 1'
#
loop_
_entity.id
_entity.type
_entity.pdbx_description
1 polymer ?
#
loop_
_entity_poly.entity_id
_entity_poly.type
_entity_poly.pdbx_seq_one_letter_code
_entity_poly.pdbx_strand_id
1 'polypeptide(L)'
;MNSAPPTEHKPPTESNGAHTTEPVRTPTHPAGAAPAKQARDPLHGITLEAMVVGLADYFGWDELGRQIPIRCFQIDPSVGSSLKFLRKTPWAREKVESLYLFMLRERKRNA
;
A
#
# COMPACT_ATOMS: atom_id res chain seq x y z
N MET A 1 -59.69 -29.06 33.25
CA MET A 1 -60.33 -28.10 32.30
C MET A 1 -59.36 -27.93 31.14
N ASN A 2 -59.83 -27.87 29.90
CA ASN A 2 -58.96 -27.76 28.73
C ASN A 2 -58.27 -26.39 28.65
N SER A 3 -57.02 -26.33 28.14
CA SER A 3 -56.54 -25.34 27.17
C SER A 3 -55.13 -25.68 26.66
N ALA A 4 -54.97 -25.71 25.34
CA ALA A 4 -53.70 -25.70 24.59
C ALA A 4 -53.98 -25.30 23.12
N PRO A 5 -52.97 -24.92 22.30
CA PRO A 5 -51.59 -24.57 22.63
C PRO A 5 -51.46 -23.04 22.81
N PRO A 6 -50.99 -22.14 21.89
CA PRO A 6 -50.38 -22.31 20.55
C PRO A 6 -48.82 -22.33 20.60
N THR A 7 -48.17 -21.84 19.54
CA THR A 7 -46.73 -21.93 19.19
C THR A 7 -46.22 -20.55 18.73
N GLU A 8 -45.01 -20.13 19.13
CA GLU A 8 -44.09 -19.43 18.20
C GLU A 8 -42.62 -19.65 18.62
N HIS A 9 -41.72 -19.66 17.64
CA HIS A 9 -40.31 -20.05 17.76
C HIS A 9 -39.38 -18.87 18.07
N LYS A 10 -38.35 -19.11 18.89
CA LYS A 10 -36.98 -18.76 18.46
C LYS A 10 -35.89 -19.66 19.10
N PRO A 11 -34.98 -20.25 18.32
CA PRO A 11 -33.84 -21.04 18.83
C PRO A 11 -32.75 -20.16 19.47
N PRO A 12 -31.77 -20.77 20.18
CA PRO A 12 -31.16 -20.15 21.35
C PRO A 12 -29.75 -19.54 21.14
N THR A 13 -29.34 -18.78 22.17
CA THR A 13 -27.97 -18.70 22.75
C THR A 13 -26.76 -18.61 21.81
N GLU A 14 -26.02 -17.50 21.92
CA GLU A 14 -24.67 -17.61 22.46
C GLU A 14 -24.33 -16.39 23.33
N SER A 15 -23.98 -16.66 24.60
CA SER A 15 -23.54 -15.63 25.55
C SER A 15 -22.04 -15.39 25.43
N ASN A 16 -21.67 -14.12 25.50
CA ASN A 16 -20.30 -13.63 25.41
C ASN A 16 -19.45 -14.01 26.64
N GLY A 17 -18.18 -14.34 26.42
CA GLY A 17 -17.13 -14.20 27.45
C GLY A 17 -16.12 -15.34 27.57
N ALA A 18 -14.88 -15.12 27.10
CA ALA A 18 -13.67 -15.27 27.93
C ALA A 18 -12.39 -14.91 27.14
N HIS A 19 -11.63 -13.98 27.71
CA HIS A 19 -10.35 -13.48 27.23
C HIS A 19 -9.27 -14.57 27.11
N THR A 20 -8.41 -14.49 26.10
CA THR A 20 -7.04 -15.04 26.15
C THR A 20 -6.12 -14.10 25.38
N THR A 21 -5.31 -13.39 26.16
CA THR A 21 -4.03 -12.73 25.86
C THR A 21 -3.56 -12.67 24.39
N GLU A 22 -3.37 -11.44 23.88
CA GLU A 22 -2.27 -11.17 22.96
C GLU A 22 -0.92 -11.60 23.58
N PRO A 23 0.05 -12.01 22.75
CA PRO A 23 1.09 -11.03 22.44
C PRO A 23 1.36 -10.88 20.94
N VAL A 24 1.47 -9.62 20.52
CA VAL A 24 2.02 -9.14 19.25
C VAL A 24 3.09 -10.07 18.64
N ARG A 25 2.81 -10.53 17.42
CA ARG A 25 3.82 -11.06 16.49
C ARG A 25 3.58 -10.40 15.14
N THR A 26 4.50 -9.53 14.77
CA THR A 26 4.59 -8.85 13.48
C THR A 26 4.21 -9.74 12.30
N PRO A 27 3.38 -9.27 11.34
CA PRO A 27 3.27 -9.95 10.06
C PRO A 27 4.61 -9.90 9.34
N THR A 28 5.13 -11.07 9.00
CA THR A 28 6.28 -11.28 8.11
C THR A 28 6.13 -10.47 6.81
N HIS A 29 7.25 -9.95 6.28
CA HIS A 29 7.31 -9.25 4.99
C HIS A 29 6.53 -9.98 3.88
N PRO A 30 5.72 -9.27 3.06
CA PRO A 30 5.26 -9.80 1.79
C PRO A 30 6.32 -9.58 0.72
N ALA A 31 7.13 -10.62 0.46
CA ALA A 31 7.86 -10.70 -0.79
C ALA A 31 6.87 -11.05 -1.93
N GLY A 32 6.67 -10.12 -2.87
CA GLY A 32 6.17 -10.38 -4.22
C GLY A 32 4.75 -10.94 -4.39
N ALA A 33 3.75 -10.05 -4.54
CA ALA A 33 2.55 -10.32 -5.33
C ALA A 33 1.98 -9.01 -5.91
N ALA A 34 1.67 -9.00 -7.21
CA ALA A 34 1.17 -7.85 -7.96
C ALA A 34 -0.39 -7.76 -7.93
N PRO A 35 -1.04 -6.84 -8.66
CA PRO A 35 -1.49 -5.58 -8.08
C PRO A 35 -3.02 -5.52 -7.90
N ALA A 36 -3.47 -5.01 -6.75
CA ALA A 36 -4.89 -4.76 -6.49
C ALA A 36 -5.39 -3.52 -7.25
N LYS A 37 -5.86 -3.77 -8.49
CA LYS A 37 -6.59 -2.87 -9.39
C LYS A 37 -7.48 -1.84 -8.64
N GLN A 38 -7.01 -0.60 -8.50
CA GLN A 38 -7.86 0.54 -8.11
C GLN A 38 -8.19 1.39 -9.33
N ALA A 39 -9.36 1.13 -9.91
CA ALA A 39 -9.91 1.97 -10.97
C ALA A 39 -10.51 3.24 -10.37
N ARG A 40 -9.81 4.37 -10.52
CA ARG A 40 -10.38 5.73 -10.49
C ARG A 40 -9.37 6.80 -10.96
N ASP A 41 -9.76 7.42 -12.07
CA ASP A 41 -9.24 8.62 -12.76
C ASP A 41 -7.80 8.66 -13.33
N PRO A 42 -7.64 8.93 -14.65
CA PRO A 42 -6.35 8.79 -15.34
C PRO A 42 -5.42 10.01 -15.33
N LEU A 43 -5.87 11.22 -14.96
CA LEU A 43 -5.12 12.47 -15.23
C LEU A 43 -5.17 13.59 -14.17
N HIS A 44 -5.87 13.42 -13.04
CA HIS A 44 -5.96 14.48 -12.03
C HIS A 44 -4.73 14.54 -11.12
N GLY A 45 -3.79 15.44 -11.44
CA GLY A 45 -2.73 15.91 -10.54
C GLY A 45 -1.77 14.82 -10.04
N ILE A 46 -0.81 14.43 -10.88
CA ILE A 46 0.22 13.41 -10.54
C ILE A 46 0.88 13.75 -9.20
N THR A 47 0.54 12.97 -8.18
CA THR A 47 1.08 13.13 -6.83
C THR A 47 2.48 12.54 -6.74
N LEU A 48 3.25 12.95 -5.73
CA LEU A 48 4.54 12.33 -5.42
C LEU A 48 4.40 10.81 -5.16
N GLU A 49 3.23 10.36 -4.69
CA GLU A 49 2.89 8.95 -4.54
C GLU A 49 2.83 8.26 -5.91
N ALA A 50 2.09 8.82 -6.87
CA ALA A 50 2.00 8.29 -8.23
C ALA A 50 3.36 8.28 -8.95
N MET A 51 4.23 9.26 -8.70
CA MET A 51 5.61 9.26 -9.23
C MET A 51 6.43 8.10 -8.67
N VAL A 52 6.41 7.87 -7.35
CA VAL A 52 7.14 6.77 -6.70
C VAL A 52 6.59 5.42 -7.15
N VAL A 53 5.26 5.26 -7.22
CA VAL A 53 4.62 4.03 -7.73
C VAL A 53 5.02 3.76 -9.18
N GLY A 54 4.90 4.74 -10.06
CA GLY A 54 5.24 4.58 -11.48
C GLY A 54 6.72 4.28 -11.72
N LEU A 55 7.62 4.90 -10.94
CA LEU A 55 9.05 4.58 -10.98
C LEU A 55 9.32 3.16 -10.47
N ALA A 56 8.73 2.76 -9.33
CA ALA A 56 8.93 1.44 -8.76
C ALA A 56 8.35 0.31 -9.63
N ASP A 57 7.25 0.57 -10.35
CA ASP A 57 6.66 -0.34 -11.33
C ASP A 57 7.53 -0.49 -12.59
N TYR A 58 8.11 0.62 -13.08
CA TYR A 58 8.92 0.62 -14.32
C TYR A 58 10.38 0.17 -14.13
N PHE A 59 11.04 0.62 -13.05
CA PHE A 59 12.48 0.36 -12.81
C PHE A 59 12.73 -0.67 -11.70
N GLY A 60 11.79 -0.86 -10.77
CA GLY A 60 12.01 -1.65 -9.55
C GLY A 60 12.83 -0.91 -8.48
N TRP A 61 12.57 -1.26 -7.21
CA TRP A 61 13.15 -0.58 -6.05
C TRP A 61 14.68 -0.60 -5.96
N ASP A 62 15.31 -1.67 -6.45
CA ASP A 62 16.76 -1.82 -6.54
C ASP A 62 17.39 -0.72 -7.41
N GLU A 63 16.80 -0.46 -8.58
CA GLU A 63 17.27 0.59 -9.49
C GLU A 63 16.94 2.01 -8.99
N LEU A 64 15.80 2.20 -8.31
CA LEU A 64 15.53 3.44 -7.57
C LEU A 64 16.61 3.69 -6.50
N GLY A 65 17.05 2.62 -5.81
CA GLY A 65 18.15 2.68 -4.84
C GLY A 65 19.50 3.06 -5.45
N ARG A 66 19.77 2.71 -6.72
CA ARG A 66 20.96 3.15 -7.46
C ARG A 66 20.86 4.61 -7.90
N GLN A 67 19.74 5.01 -8.49
CA GLN A 67 19.51 6.37 -9.00
C GLN A 67 19.39 7.40 -7.86
N ILE A 68 18.82 6.97 -6.74
CA ILE A 68 18.54 7.79 -5.56
C ILE A 68 19.04 6.99 -4.34
N PRO A 69 20.32 7.17 -3.93
CA PRO A 69 20.96 6.37 -2.88
C PRO A 69 20.46 6.75 -1.47
N ILE A 70 19.17 6.51 -1.24
CA ILE A 70 18.50 6.66 0.04
C ILE A 70 18.25 5.28 0.63
N ARG A 71 18.43 5.18 1.96
CA ARG A 71 18.21 3.94 2.71
C ARG A 71 16.78 3.39 2.57
N CYS A 72 15.80 4.25 2.29
CA CYS A 72 14.41 3.85 2.15
C CYS A 72 14.19 2.83 1.02
N PHE A 73 14.75 3.06 -0.18
CA PHE A 73 14.58 2.15 -1.32
C PHE A 73 15.36 0.84 -1.18
N GLN A 74 16.33 0.77 -0.26
CA GLN A 74 17.21 -0.41 -0.05
C GLN A 74 16.79 -1.29 1.15
N ILE A 75 16.18 -0.72 2.19
CA ILE A 75 15.86 -1.44 3.44
C ILE A 75 14.36 -1.65 3.63
N ASP A 76 13.52 -0.64 3.36
CA ASP A 76 12.06 -0.74 3.44
C ASP A 76 11.45 -0.17 2.15
N PRO A 77 11.57 -0.92 1.02
CA PRO A 77 11.09 -0.50 -0.29
C PRO A 77 9.56 -0.48 -0.33
N SER A 78 8.97 0.55 0.27
CA SER A 78 7.54 0.78 0.33
C SER A 78 7.21 2.23 0.01
N VAL A 79 6.09 2.44 -0.69
CA VAL A 79 5.62 3.77 -1.11
C VAL A 79 5.36 4.66 0.12
N GLY A 80 4.77 4.11 1.18
CA GLY A 80 4.48 4.82 2.42
C GLY A 80 5.73 5.27 3.19
N SER A 81 6.75 4.41 3.33
CA SER A 81 8.03 4.80 3.94
C SER A 81 8.77 5.81 3.06
N SER A 82 8.74 5.63 1.74
CA SER A 82 9.33 6.54 0.77
C SER A 82 8.72 7.94 0.90
N LEU A 83 7.39 8.08 0.92
CA LEU A 83 6.72 9.36 1.10
C LEU A 83 7.03 10.01 2.45
N LYS A 84 7.11 9.25 3.54
CA LYS A 84 7.55 9.78 4.85
C LYS A 84 8.98 10.33 4.78
N PHE A 85 9.87 9.67 4.06
CA PHE A 85 11.25 10.12 3.84
C PHE A 85 11.31 11.38 2.96
N LEU A 86 10.65 11.37 1.79
CA LEU A 86 10.58 12.48 0.83
C LEU A 86 9.84 13.72 1.37
N ARG A 87 9.11 13.60 2.48
CA ARG A 87 8.57 14.73 3.26
C ARG A 87 9.62 15.41 4.15
N LYS A 88 10.59 14.65 4.67
CA LYS A 88 11.68 15.14 5.54
C LYS A 88 12.94 15.52 4.77
N THR A 89 13.10 15.03 3.54
CA THR A 89 14.32 15.18 2.73
C THR A 89 13.97 15.79 1.37
N PRO A 90 13.98 17.13 1.22
CA PRO A 90 13.51 17.81 0.01
C PRO A 90 14.32 17.45 -1.24
N TRP A 91 15.66 17.40 -1.15
CA TRP A 91 16.51 17.03 -2.28
C TRP A 91 16.20 15.64 -2.86
N ALA A 92 15.72 14.71 -2.03
CA ALA A 92 15.34 13.37 -2.48
C ALA A 92 14.02 13.40 -3.26
N ARG A 93 13.11 14.33 -2.95
CA ARG A 93 11.90 14.59 -3.74
C ARG A 93 12.24 15.13 -5.12
N GLU A 94 13.14 16.12 -5.18
CA GLU A 94 13.61 16.69 -6.45
C GLU A 94 14.28 15.63 -7.33
N LYS A 95 15.01 14.68 -6.73
CA LYS A 95 15.57 13.51 -7.43
C LYS A 95 14.50 12.55 -7.96
N VAL A 96 13.46 12.22 -7.17
CA VAL A 96 12.32 11.39 -7.61
C VAL A 96 11.60 12.05 -8.79
N GLU A 97 11.30 13.35 -8.69
CA GLU A 97 10.63 14.11 -9.74
C GLU A 97 11.49 14.19 -11.03
N SER A 98 12.79 14.45 -10.89
CA SER A 98 13.74 14.44 -12.01
C SER A 98 13.81 13.08 -12.73
N LEU A 99 13.81 11.97 -11.97
CA LEU A 99 13.83 10.62 -12.52
C LEU A 99 12.49 10.28 -13.21
N TYR A 100 11.37 10.72 -12.65
CA TYR A 100 10.04 10.56 -13.26
C TYR A 100 9.93 11.35 -14.58
N LEU A 101 10.44 12.58 -14.63
CA LEU A 101 10.51 13.38 -15.87
C LEU A 101 11.49 12.81 -16.91
N PHE A 102 12.51 12.08 -16.49
CA PHE A 102 13.37 11.31 -17.40
C PHE A 102 12.60 10.13 -17.99
N MET A 103 11.99 9.29 -17.15
CA MET A 103 11.16 8.15 -17.55
C MET A 103 10.02 8.56 -18.51
N LEU A 104 9.31 9.66 -18.24
CA LEU A 104 8.26 10.19 -19.12
C LEU A 104 8.80 10.63 -20.48
N ARG A 105 10.02 11.20 -20.53
CA ARG A 105 10.67 11.55 -21.80
C ARG A 105 11.03 10.28 -22.58
N GLU A 106 11.61 9.27 -21.94
CA GLU A 106 11.94 8.00 -22.63
C GLU A 106 10.69 7.31 -23.15
N ARG A 107 9.64 7.22 -22.33
CA ARG A 107 8.35 6.65 -22.73
C ARG A 107 7.71 7.40 -23.90
N LYS A 108 7.93 8.71 -24.03
CA LYS A 108 7.48 9.51 -25.19
C LYS A 108 8.40 9.39 -26.41
N ARG A 109 9.67 9.01 -26.26
CA ARG A 109 10.59 8.72 -27.38
C ARG A 109 10.39 7.32 -27.96
N ASN A 110 9.89 6.38 -27.15
CA ASN A 110 9.66 4.98 -27.51
C ASN A 110 8.20 4.67 -27.92
N ALA A 111 7.34 5.68 -28.11
CA ALA A 111 5.94 5.57 -28.50
C ALA A 111 5.64 6.34 -29.78
#